data_AF-A0A2A5HFQ1-F1
#
_entry.id   AF-A0A2A5HFQ1-F1
#
_cell.length_a   1.000
_cell.length_b   1.000
_cell.length_c   1.000
_cell.angle_alpha   90.00
_cell.angle_beta   90.00
_cell.angle_gamma   90.00
#
_symmetry.space_group_name_H-M   'P 1'
#
loop_
_entity.id
_entity.type
_entity.pdbx_description
1 polymer ?
#
loop_
_entity_poly.entity_id
_entity_poly.type
_entity_poly.pdbx_seq_one_letter_code
_entity_poly.pdbx_strand_id
1 'polypeptide(L)'
;MKSNLSLLTDKVKISQRDYPEIFLDVWSLINNSVIFYKVSSREFNLKNEEPYFQEILKAKSLRDSNQHIDERLSQVLKTENYPIYGSLSWKKRYSENGEIKVSTIYSGLFTHRNKVSMTLTNSVEDELDEFIQQIEFTGIARKGIRPDFYFEEQKISINKLVQDLKWWTNHFDQQLENQLKNFDLTKRHQSDLIIQLLGQEIKIKK
;
A
#
# COMPACT_ATOMS: atom_id res chain seq x y z
N MET A 1 6.59 10.46 3.42
CA MET A 1 7.45 9.96 2.32
C MET A 1 7.83 11.14 1.42
N LYS A 2 9.09 11.58 1.37
CA LYS A 2 9.56 12.29 0.16
C LYS A 2 9.61 11.23 -0.94
N SER A 3 8.55 11.10 -1.74
CA SER A 3 8.39 9.91 -2.59
C SER A 3 9.34 9.96 -3.78
N ASN A 4 10.06 8.86 -4.01
CA ASN A 4 10.86 8.63 -5.22
C ASN A 4 10.03 8.88 -6.49
N LEU A 5 8.72 8.66 -6.42
CA LEU A 5 7.77 8.90 -7.50
C LEU A 5 7.83 10.32 -8.07
N SER A 6 7.97 11.37 -7.25
CA SER A 6 8.07 12.72 -7.83
C SER A 6 9.39 12.96 -8.53
N LEU A 7 10.49 12.37 -8.05
CA LEU A 7 11.76 12.42 -8.77
C LEU A 7 11.64 11.68 -10.11
N LEU A 8 10.81 10.64 -10.17
CA LEU A 8 10.55 9.90 -11.41
C LEU A 8 9.63 10.65 -12.38
N THR A 9 8.63 11.37 -11.89
CA THR A 9 7.78 12.23 -12.74
C THR A 9 8.59 13.24 -13.54
N ASP A 10 9.68 13.75 -12.94
CA ASP A 10 10.52 14.80 -13.51
C ASP A 10 11.75 14.26 -14.27
N LYS A 11 12.05 12.95 -14.18
CA LYS A 11 13.18 12.32 -14.88
C LYS A 11 12.78 11.80 -16.26
N VAL A 12 13.53 12.21 -17.29
CA VAL A 12 13.35 11.75 -18.68
C VAL A 12 13.82 10.30 -18.90
N LYS A 13 14.75 9.81 -18.07
CA LYS A 13 15.25 8.43 -18.11
C LYS A 13 15.19 7.82 -16.71
N ILE A 14 14.34 6.82 -16.54
CA ILE A 14 14.20 6.07 -15.30
C ILE A 14 15.01 4.77 -15.43
N SER A 15 15.77 4.43 -14.38
CA SER A 15 16.54 3.18 -14.35
C SER A 15 15.59 1.99 -14.19
N GLN A 16 15.83 0.90 -14.92
CA GLN A 16 15.08 -0.35 -14.76
C GLN A 16 15.08 -0.90 -13.32
N ARG A 17 16.03 -0.45 -12.48
CA ARG A 17 16.14 -0.85 -11.06
C ARG A 17 15.21 -0.09 -10.11
N ASP A 18 14.67 1.07 -10.50
CA ASP A 18 13.84 1.91 -9.62
C ASP A 18 12.38 1.37 -9.54
N TYR A 19 11.94 0.60 -10.54
CA TYR A 19 10.56 0.11 -10.65
C TYR A 19 10.16 -0.99 -9.67
N PRO A 20 11.00 -2.02 -9.40
CA PRO A 20 10.67 -3.04 -8.42
C PRO A 20 10.42 -2.46 -7.03
N GLU A 21 11.22 -1.50 -6.57
CA GLU A 21 11.09 -0.92 -5.23
C GLU A 21 9.75 -0.21 -5.04
N ILE A 22 9.34 0.60 -6.02
CA ILE A 22 8.05 1.31 -5.99
C ILE A 22 6.87 0.34 -5.99
N PHE A 23 6.97 -0.72 -6.80
CA PHE A 23 5.93 -1.74 -6.82
C PHE A 23 5.87 -2.49 -5.48
N LEU A 24 7.01 -2.80 -4.84
CA LEU A 24 7.04 -3.41 -3.51
C LEU A 24 6.40 -2.52 -2.46
N ASP A 25 6.65 -1.22 -2.48
CA ASP A 25 6.07 -0.29 -1.51
C ASP A 25 4.54 -0.27 -1.63
N VAL A 26 4.02 -0.16 -2.86
CA VAL A 26 2.58 -0.18 -3.13
C VAL A 26 1.98 -1.52 -2.73
N TRP A 27 2.63 -2.62 -3.07
CA TRP A 27 2.17 -3.96 -2.72
C TRP A 27 2.18 -4.20 -1.20
N SER A 28 3.19 -3.70 -0.50
CA SER A 28 3.29 -3.77 0.95
C SER A 28 2.13 -3.04 1.61
N LEU A 29 1.74 -1.88 1.09
CA LEU A 29 0.56 -1.17 1.58
C LEU A 29 -0.73 -1.98 1.34
N ILE A 30 -0.92 -2.55 0.16
CA ILE A 30 -2.05 -3.45 -0.15
C ILE A 30 -2.09 -4.60 0.86
N ASN A 31 -0.97 -5.30 1.05
CA ASN A 31 -0.90 -6.46 1.94
C ASN A 31 -1.17 -6.08 3.40
N ASN A 32 -0.55 -5.00 3.89
CA ASN A 32 -0.74 -4.52 5.26
C ASN A 32 -2.17 -4.06 5.51
N SER A 33 -2.82 -3.42 4.53
CA SER A 33 -4.23 -3.02 4.63
C SER A 33 -5.16 -4.24 4.79
N VAL A 34 -4.86 -5.32 4.07
CA VAL A 34 -5.64 -6.56 4.16
C VAL A 34 -5.39 -7.29 5.48
N ILE A 35 -4.16 -7.27 5.99
CA ILE A 35 -3.83 -7.80 7.33
C ILE A 35 -4.58 -7.01 8.39
N PHE A 36 -4.52 -5.68 8.32
CA PHE A 36 -5.24 -4.78 9.22
C PHE A 36 -6.73 -5.13 9.24
N TYR A 37 -7.38 -5.19 8.08
CA TYR A 37 -8.80 -5.55 7.97
C TYR A 37 -9.10 -6.92 8.60
N LYS A 38 -8.28 -7.95 8.35
CA LYS A 38 -8.49 -9.27 8.93
C LYS A 38 -8.43 -9.25 10.46
N VAL A 39 -7.47 -8.52 11.02
CA VAL A 39 -7.32 -8.39 12.47
C VAL A 39 -8.48 -7.58 13.02
N SER A 40 -8.76 -6.40 12.48
CA SER A 40 -9.79 -5.50 13.00
C SER A 40 -11.20 -6.10 12.89
N SER A 41 -11.56 -6.72 11.75
CA SER A 41 -12.83 -7.42 11.61
C SER A 41 -12.98 -8.58 12.61
N ARG A 42 -11.89 -9.30 12.92
CA ARG A 42 -11.94 -10.41 13.87
C ARG A 42 -12.04 -9.94 15.32
N GLU A 43 -11.17 -9.02 15.73
CA GLU A 43 -11.08 -8.60 17.14
C GLU A 43 -12.22 -7.65 17.54
N PHE A 44 -12.72 -6.84 16.61
CA PHE A 44 -13.76 -5.83 16.88
C PHE A 44 -15.11 -6.17 16.23
N ASN A 45 -15.25 -7.35 15.62
CA ASN A 45 -16.47 -7.82 14.95
C ASN A 45 -17.00 -6.84 13.87
N LEU A 46 -16.08 -6.17 13.17
CA LEU A 46 -16.41 -5.22 12.09
C LEU A 46 -16.83 -5.97 10.82
N LYS A 47 -17.89 -5.49 10.17
CA LYS A 47 -18.44 -6.11 8.96
C LYS A 47 -17.91 -5.48 7.68
N ASN A 48 -18.20 -6.09 6.53
CA ASN A 48 -17.72 -5.61 5.23
C ASN A 48 -18.38 -4.29 4.82
N GLU A 49 -19.57 -4.02 5.36
CA GLU A 49 -20.37 -2.83 5.06
C GLU A 49 -19.90 -1.60 5.84
N GLU A 50 -18.93 -1.76 6.75
CA GLU A 50 -18.40 -0.65 7.53
C GLU A 50 -17.84 0.45 6.60
N PRO A 51 -18.03 1.73 6.99
CA PRO A 51 -17.46 2.83 6.24
C PRO A 51 -15.93 2.68 6.21
N TYR A 52 -15.29 3.16 5.14
CA TYR A 52 -13.83 3.09 4.97
C TYR A 52 -13.23 1.66 4.84
N PHE A 53 -14.05 0.62 4.61
CA PHE A 53 -13.54 -0.70 4.18
C PHE A 53 -13.59 -0.95 2.68
N GLN A 54 -14.29 -0.11 1.91
CA GLN A 54 -14.52 -0.35 0.48
C GLN A 54 -13.23 -0.50 -0.32
N GLU A 55 -12.25 0.37 -0.09
CA GLU A 55 -10.97 0.31 -0.80
C GLU A 55 -10.09 -0.85 -0.30
N ILE A 56 -10.17 -1.17 1.00
CA ILE A 56 -9.46 -2.30 1.60
C ILE A 56 -10.01 -3.64 1.07
N LEU A 57 -11.33 -3.75 0.85
CA LEU A 57 -11.95 -4.95 0.27
C LEU A 57 -11.53 -5.15 -1.19
N LYS A 58 -11.36 -4.06 -1.95
CA LYS A 58 -10.73 -4.13 -3.27
C LYS A 58 -9.29 -4.65 -3.15
N ALA A 59 -8.49 -4.07 -2.25
CA ALA A 59 -7.13 -4.53 -1.95
C ALA A 59 -7.08 -6.02 -1.60
N LYS A 60 -8.02 -6.51 -0.80
CA LYS A 60 -8.15 -7.93 -0.44
C LYS A 60 -8.37 -8.81 -1.66
N SER A 61 -9.31 -8.45 -2.54
CA SER A 61 -9.62 -9.20 -3.77
C SER A 61 -8.38 -9.34 -4.67
N LEU A 62 -7.61 -8.25 -4.82
CA LEU A 62 -6.37 -8.26 -5.60
C LEU A 62 -5.25 -9.07 -4.93
N ARG A 63 -5.03 -8.88 -3.64
CA ARG A 63 -4.05 -9.60 -2.84
C ARG A 63 -4.31 -11.10 -2.81
N ASP A 64 -5.57 -11.51 -2.66
CA ASP A 64 -5.94 -12.92 -2.64
C ASP A 64 -5.82 -13.60 -4.02
N SER A 65 -5.88 -12.81 -5.10
CA SER A 65 -5.63 -13.31 -6.46
C SER A 65 -4.14 -13.43 -6.77
N ASN A 66 -3.29 -12.65 -6.09
CA ASN A 66 -1.85 -12.53 -6.37
C ASN A 66 -1.00 -12.74 -5.10
N GLN A 67 -1.29 -13.78 -4.31
CA GLN A 67 -0.77 -13.98 -2.94
C GLN A 67 0.77 -14.12 -2.79
N HIS A 68 1.52 -14.25 -3.89
CA HIS A 68 2.98 -14.47 -3.91
C HIS A 68 3.72 -13.52 -4.87
N ILE A 69 3.13 -12.38 -5.20
CA ILE A 69 3.72 -11.46 -6.18
C ILE A 69 4.97 -10.76 -5.64
N ASP A 70 5.06 -10.55 -4.34
CA ASP A 70 6.22 -10.02 -3.62
C ASP A 70 7.44 -10.96 -3.74
N GLU A 71 7.23 -12.26 -3.54
CA GLU A 71 8.28 -13.29 -3.68
C GLU A 71 8.78 -13.41 -5.13
N ARG A 72 7.92 -13.10 -6.09
CA ARG A 72 8.21 -13.26 -7.52
C ARG A 72 8.55 -11.94 -8.21
N LEU A 73 8.51 -10.80 -7.54
CA LEU A 73 8.59 -9.51 -8.21
C LEU A 73 9.89 -9.33 -8.99
N SER A 74 11.01 -9.77 -8.43
CA SER A 74 12.30 -9.71 -9.10
C SER A 74 12.36 -10.62 -10.34
N GLN A 75 11.67 -11.77 -10.33
CA GLN A 75 11.58 -12.68 -11.47
C GLN A 75 10.60 -12.16 -12.53
N VAL A 76 9.47 -11.60 -12.10
CA VAL A 76 8.46 -10.98 -12.97
C VAL A 76 9.03 -9.79 -13.74
N LEU A 77 9.89 -9.00 -13.09
CA LEU A 77 10.49 -7.81 -13.70
C LEU A 77 11.82 -8.08 -14.43
N LYS A 78 12.47 -9.24 -14.21
CA LYS A 78 13.76 -9.59 -14.84
C LYS A 78 13.70 -10.73 -15.88
N THR A 79 12.67 -11.58 -15.87
CA THR A 79 12.60 -12.78 -16.72
C THR A 79 11.57 -12.59 -17.83
N GLU A 80 11.98 -12.88 -19.08
CA GLU A 80 11.28 -12.45 -20.30
C GLU A 80 9.96 -13.18 -20.63
N ASN A 81 9.17 -13.73 -19.69
CA ASN A 81 8.00 -14.53 -20.08
C ASN A 81 6.78 -14.56 -19.12
N TYR A 82 6.61 -13.59 -18.21
CA TYR A 82 5.42 -13.56 -17.34
C TYR A 82 4.35 -12.53 -17.80
N PRO A 83 3.05 -12.88 -17.77
CA PRO A 83 1.96 -11.98 -18.15
C PRO A 83 1.85 -10.78 -17.20
N ILE A 84 1.27 -9.68 -17.69
CA ILE A 84 1.12 -8.41 -16.98
C ILE A 84 0.34 -8.61 -15.67
N TYR A 85 0.92 -8.18 -14.54
CA TYR A 85 0.28 -8.28 -13.23
C TYR A 85 -0.44 -6.99 -12.81
N GLY A 86 -0.17 -5.88 -13.51
CA GLY A 86 -0.85 -4.62 -13.25
C GLY A 86 -0.12 -3.39 -13.76
N SER A 87 -0.69 -2.23 -13.46
CA SER A 87 -0.10 -0.92 -13.69
C SER A 87 -0.20 -0.05 -12.44
N LEU A 88 0.81 0.79 -12.23
CA LEU A 88 0.83 1.84 -11.23
C LEU A 88 0.83 3.17 -11.96
N SER A 89 -0.22 3.96 -11.79
CA SER A 89 -0.32 5.30 -12.37
C SER A 89 -0.35 6.37 -11.29
N TRP A 90 0.28 7.50 -11.55
CA TRP A 90 0.18 8.66 -10.69
C TRP A 90 0.13 9.98 -11.45
N LYS A 91 -0.40 11.01 -10.77
CA LYS A 91 -0.62 12.35 -11.30
C LYS A 91 0.03 13.40 -10.40
N LYS A 92 0.66 14.38 -11.03
CA LYS A 92 1.22 15.59 -10.39
C LYS A 92 0.77 16.82 -11.14
N ARG A 93 0.12 17.76 -10.45
CA ARG A 93 -0.18 19.11 -10.95
C ARG A 93 0.83 20.09 -10.37
N TYR A 94 1.41 20.92 -11.24
CA TYR A 94 2.35 21.97 -10.86
C TYR A 94 1.56 23.26 -10.62
N SER A 95 1.70 23.84 -9.43
CA SER A 95 0.98 25.06 -9.04
C SER A 95 1.46 26.30 -9.83
N GLU A 96 2.73 26.32 -10.21
CA GLU A 96 3.39 27.46 -10.87
C GLU A 96 2.85 27.74 -12.29
N ASN A 97 2.54 26.69 -13.06
CA ASN A 97 2.16 26.80 -14.47
C ASN A 97 0.84 26.05 -14.80
N GLY A 98 0.23 25.37 -13.83
CA GLY A 98 -0.97 24.55 -14.03
C GLY A 98 -0.72 23.27 -14.84
N GLU A 99 0.53 22.93 -15.14
CA GLU A 99 0.90 21.72 -15.89
C GLU A 99 0.46 20.47 -15.12
N ILE A 100 -0.03 19.47 -15.83
CA ILE A 100 -0.39 18.17 -15.27
C ILE A 100 0.48 17.12 -15.94
N LYS A 101 1.31 16.44 -15.15
CA LYS A 101 2.05 15.26 -15.59
C LYS A 101 1.37 14.01 -15.05
N VAL A 102 1.06 13.10 -15.95
CA VAL A 102 0.59 11.75 -15.63
C VAL A 102 1.68 10.77 -16.00
N SER A 103 2.00 9.88 -15.07
CA SER A 103 3.03 8.87 -15.22
C SER A 103 2.45 7.51 -14.92
N THR A 104 2.79 6.50 -15.71
CA THR A 104 2.33 5.13 -15.50
C THR A 104 3.46 4.15 -15.73
N ILE A 105 3.61 3.23 -14.78
CA ILE A 105 4.47 2.06 -14.88
C ILE A 105 3.56 0.86 -15.08
N TYR A 106 3.89 0.03 -16.07
CA TYR A 106 3.26 -1.27 -16.24
C TYR A 106 4.25 -2.36 -15.81
N SER A 107 3.76 -3.38 -15.13
CA SER A 107 4.55 -4.54 -14.70
C SER A 107 4.20 -5.76 -15.54
N GLY A 108 5.18 -6.27 -16.31
CA GLY A 108 5.09 -7.48 -17.15
C GLY A 108 5.36 -7.26 -18.63
N LEU A 109 5.13 -8.29 -19.46
CA LEU A 109 5.43 -8.28 -20.90
C LEU A 109 4.24 -7.87 -21.76
N PHE A 110 4.45 -6.88 -22.63
CA PHE A 110 3.45 -6.39 -23.58
C PHE A 110 3.43 -7.23 -24.85
N THR A 111 2.56 -8.25 -24.90
CA THR A 111 2.28 -8.93 -26.18
C THR A 111 1.43 -8.06 -27.11
N HIS A 112 0.63 -7.13 -26.58
CA HIS A 112 -0.26 -6.25 -27.33
C HIS A 112 -0.18 -4.80 -26.84
N ARG A 113 0.88 -4.07 -27.21
CA ARG A 113 1.10 -2.64 -26.84
C ARG A 113 -0.10 -1.74 -27.14
N ASN A 114 -0.88 -2.10 -28.16
CA ASN A 114 -2.02 -1.33 -28.65
C ASN A 114 -3.25 -1.44 -27.73
N LYS A 115 -3.27 -2.40 -26.80
CA LYS A 115 -4.32 -2.58 -25.79
C LYS A 115 -3.98 -1.92 -24.46
N VAL A 116 -2.82 -1.28 -24.36
CA VAL A 116 -2.37 -0.58 -23.18
C VAL A 116 -3.15 0.72 -23.07
N SER A 117 -4.29 0.65 -22.41
CA SER A 117 -5.16 1.79 -22.12
C SER A 117 -4.85 2.29 -20.72
N MET A 118 -4.31 3.51 -20.63
CA MET A 118 -4.24 4.20 -19.34
C MET A 118 -5.61 4.83 -19.09
N THR A 119 -6.37 4.26 -18.17
CA THR A 119 -7.65 4.85 -17.74
C THR A 119 -7.35 6.06 -16.86
N LEU A 120 -7.35 7.25 -17.48
CA LEU A 120 -7.28 8.54 -16.80
C LEU A 120 -8.55 8.75 -15.98
N THR A 121 -8.43 8.68 -14.66
CA THR A 121 -9.53 9.05 -13.77
C THR A 121 -9.57 10.57 -13.68
N ASN A 122 -10.69 11.18 -14.06
CA ASN A 122 -10.97 12.57 -13.76
C ASN A 122 -11.31 12.70 -12.27
N SER A 123 -10.31 12.81 -11.39
CA SER A 123 -10.53 13.21 -10.00
C SER A 123 -10.85 14.72 -9.95
N VAL A 124 -12.00 15.05 -9.36
CA VAL A 124 -12.44 16.43 -9.10
C VAL A 124 -11.82 16.97 -7.80
N GLU A 125 -11.29 16.09 -6.95
CA GLU A 125 -10.85 16.33 -5.57
C GLU A 125 -9.32 16.32 -5.40
N ASP A 126 -8.56 16.85 -6.37
CA ASP A 126 -7.11 16.96 -6.19
C ASP A 126 -6.80 18.09 -5.20
N GLU A 127 -6.38 17.74 -3.98
CA GLU A 127 -5.87 18.73 -3.02
C GLU A 127 -4.73 19.52 -3.68
N LEU A 128 -4.89 20.84 -3.68
CA LEU A 128 -3.84 21.78 -4.04
C LEU A 128 -2.82 21.69 -2.91
N ASP A 129 -1.61 21.20 -3.23
CA ASP A 129 -0.40 21.08 -2.37
C ASP A 129 0.10 19.65 -2.08
N GLU A 130 -0.59 18.59 -2.50
CA GLU A 130 0.02 17.25 -2.48
C GLU A 130 1.08 17.10 -3.59
N PHE A 131 2.30 16.68 -3.21
CA PHE A 131 3.43 16.47 -4.12
C PHE A 131 3.13 15.41 -5.21
N ILE A 132 2.22 14.47 -4.91
CA ILE A 132 1.58 13.51 -5.82
C ILE A 132 0.13 13.37 -5.38
N GLN A 133 -0.81 13.66 -6.28
CA GLN A 133 -2.23 13.85 -5.94
C GLN A 133 -3.05 12.57 -6.03
N GLN A 134 -2.64 11.64 -6.89
CA GLN A 134 -3.38 10.41 -7.12
C GLN A 134 -2.39 9.31 -7.47
N ILE A 135 -2.38 8.24 -6.68
CA ILE A 135 -1.65 7.00 -6.95
C ILE A 135 -2.68 5.89 -7.09
N GLU A 136 -2.65 5.17 -8.20
CA GLU A 136 -3.60 4.11 -8.50
C GLU A 136 -2.88 2.85 -8.94
N PHE A 137 -3.32 1.72 -8.38
CA PHE A 137 -2.86 0.41 -8.76
C PHE A 137 -3.99 -0.32 -9.47
N THR A 138 -3.74 -0.72 -10.72
CA THR A 138 -4.64 -1.56 -11.51
C THR A 138 -4.02 -2.95 -11.59
N GLY A 139 -4.81 -3.99 -11.34
CA GLY A 139 -4.36 -5.38 -11.47
C GLY A 139 -5.51 -6.30 -11.85
N ILE A 140 -5.25 -7.60 -11.94
CA ILE A 140 -6.27 -8.59 -12.27
C ILE A 140 -6.71 -9.31 -10.99
N ALA A 141 -8.03 -9.34 -10.75
CA ALA A 141 -8.64 -10.04 -9.63
C ALA A 141 -9.59 -11.15 -10.12
N ARG A 142 -9.59 -12.28 -9.42
CA ARG A 142 -10.56 -13.35 -9.64
C ARG A 142 -11.91 -12.96 -9.02
N LYS A 143 -12.96 -13.03 -9.83
CA LYS A 143 -14.37 -12.87 -9.42
C LYS A 143 -15.14 -14.16 -9.66
N GLY A 144 -16.28 -14.29 -8.97
CA GLY A 144 -17.12 -15.50 -9.02
C GLY A 144 -16.61 -16.64 -8.14
N ILE A 145 -17.43 -17.69 -8.05
CA ILE A 145 -17.16 -18.93 -7.31
C ILE A 145 -17.05 -20.06 -8.36
N ARG A 146 -16.27 -21.10 -8.07
CA ARG A 146 -16.17 -22.25 -8.98
C ARG A 146 -17.55 -22.89 -9.23
N PRO A 147 -17.85 -23.32 -10.46
CA PRO A 147 -16.96 -23.35 -11.64
C PRO A 147 -16.84 -22.03 -12.41
N ASP A 148 -17.77 -21.09 -12.22
CA ASP A 148 -17.95 -19.90 -13.08
C ASP A 148 -17.12 -18.69 -12.65
N PHE A 149 -15.88 -18.91 -12.23
CA PHE A 149 -14.99 -17.79 -11.92
C PHE A 149 -14.44 -17.16 -13.21
N TYR A 150 -14.23 -15.85 -13.15
CA TYR A 150 -13.59 -15.09 -14.23
C TYR A 150 -12.55 -14.13 -13.64
N PHE A 151 -11.71 -13.59 -14.51
CA PHE A 151 -10.70 -12.60 -14.13
C PHE A 151 -11.12 -11.24 -14.67
N GLU A 152 -11.11 -10.23 -13.80
CA GLU A 152 -11.51 -8.87 -14.11
C GLU A 152 -10.40 -7.90 -13.72
N GLU A 153 -10.25 -6.83 -14.50
CA GLU A 153 -9.41 -5.71 -14.11
C GLU A 153 -10.02 -5.02 -12.89
N GLN A 154 -9.21 -4.79 -11.87
CA GLN A 154 -9.62 -4.12 -10.66
C GLN A 154 -8.64 -3.00 -10.34
N LYS A 155 -9.19 -1.83 -10.04
CA LYS A 155 -8.45 -0.62 -9.74
C LYS A 155 -8.56 -0.27 -8.26
N ILE A 156 -7.44 0.13 -7.66
CA ILE A 156 -7.34 0.59 -6.28
C ILE A 156 -6.72 1.97 -6.26
N SER A 157 -7.33 2.90 -5.53
CA SER A 157 -6.71 4.18 -5.15
C SER A 157 -5.88 3.98 -3.88
N ILE A 158 -4.57 4.15 -4.03
CA ILE A 158 -3.61 4.04 -2.93
C ILE A 158 -3.80 5.19 -1.95
N ASN A 159 -4.07 6.41 -2.44
CA ASN A 159 -4.39 7.55 -1.58
C ASN A 159 -5.61 7.25 -0.73
N LYS A 160 -6.69 6.72 -1.33
CA LYS A 160 -7.91 6.38 -0.60
C LYS A 160 -7.65 5.27 0.44
N LEU A 161 -6.86 4.27 0.09
CA LEU A 161 -6.46 3.20 1.01
C LEU A 161 -5.71 3.75 2.24
N VAL A 162 -4.78 4.70 2.04
CA VAL A 162 -4.08 5.38 3.14
C VAL A 162 -5.05 6.20 4.00
N GLN A 163 -5.97 6.94 3.38
CA GLN A 163 -6.95 7.74 4.12
C GLN A 163 -7.91 6.86 4.94
N ASP A 164 -8.35 5.74 4.37
CA ASP A 164 -9.19 4.75 5.06
C ASP A 164 -8.46 4.17 6.29
N LEU A 165 -7.18 3.80 6.15
CA LEU A 165 -6.36 3.32 7.28
C LEU A 165 -6.14 4.39 8.36
N LYS A 166 -5.87 5.64 7.95
CA LYS A 166 -5.72 6.76 8.90
C LYS A 166 -6.99 6.98 9.70
N TRP A 167 -8.14 6.95 9.03
CA TRP A 167 -9.43 7.10 9.68
C TRP A 167 -9.63 6.03 10.76
N TRP A 168 -9.38 4.76 10.42
CA TRP A 168 -9.52 3.67 11.38
C TRP A 168 -8.54 3.76 12.56
N THR A 169 -7.30 4.15 12.30
CA THR A 169 -6.30 4.33 13.36
C THR A 169 -6.77 5.41 14.33
N ASN A 170 -7.17 6.57 13.81
CA ASN A 170 -7.71 7.66 14.62
C ASN A 170 -8.99 7.25 15.36
N HIS A 171 -9.86 6.47 14.73
CA HIS A 171 -11.09 5.98 15.33
C HIS A 171 -10.79 5.10 16.56
N PHE A 172 -9.86 4.16 16.44
CA PHE A 172 -9.46 3.31 17.56
C PHE A 172 -8.71 4.09 18.65
N ASP A 173 -7.83 5.02 18.29
CA ASP A 173 -7.14 5.87 19.26
C ASP A 173 -8.12 6.71 20.08
N GLN A 174 -9.13 7.31 19.43
CA GLN A 174 -10.18 8.06 20.11
C GLN A 174 -11.03 7.17 21.03
N GLN A 175 -11.34 5.95 20.61
CA GLN A 175 -12.04 5.00 21.48
C GLN A 175 -11.20 4.65 22.72
N LEU A 176 -9.91 4.37 22.54
CA LEU A 176 -8.98 4.10 23.64
C LEU A 176 -8.87 5.28 24.59
N GLU A 177 -8.64 6.49 24.07
CA GLU A 177 -8.60 7.71 24.88
C GLU A 177 -9.89 7.88 25.68
N ASN A 178 -11.06 7.73 25.05
CA ASN A 178 -12.35 7.88 25.72
C ASN A 178 -12.57 6.84 26.82
N GLN A 179 -12.16 5.59 26.61
CA GLN A 179 -12.25 4.53 27.61
C GLN A 179 -11.27 4.74 28.77
N LEU A 180 -10.16 5.42 28.52
CA LEU A 180 -9.08 5.63 29.47
C LEU A 180 -9.10 7.01 30.13
N LYS A 181 -10.00 7.92 29.71
CA LYS A 181 -10.21 9.23 30.34
C LYS A 181 -10.48 9.16 31.84
N ASN A 182 -11.01 8.03 32.32
CA ASN A 182 -11.30 7.79 33.74
C ASN A 182 -10.21 6.96 34.45
N PHE A 183 -9.16 6.55 33.75
CA PHE A 183 -8.00 5.86 34.33
C PHE A 183 -6.86 6.85 34.51
N ASP A 184 -6.23 6.84 35.68
CA ASP A 184 -5.04 7.66 35.94
C ASP A 184 -3.88 7.19 35.04
N LEU A 185 -3.61 7.96 33.98
CA LEU A 185 -2.62 7.66 32.93
C LEU A 185 -1.16 7.83 33.41
N THR A 186 -0.93 8.24 34.67
CA THR A 186 0.42 8.37 35.25
C THR A 186 1.20 7.04 35.31
N LYS A 187 0.57 5.90 35.01
CA LYS A 187 1.21 4.57 34.93
C LYS A 187 1.36 4.00 33.52
N ARG A 188 1.26 4.80 32.45
CA ARG A 188 1.52 4.30 31.09
C ARG A 188 3.00 4.39 30.71
N HIS A 189 3.63 3.21 30.61
CA HIS A 189 4.91 2.89 29.96
C HIS A 189 6.20 3.35 30.66
N GLN A 190 6.52 2.75 31.81
CA GLN A 190 7.90 2.31 32.09
C GLN A 190 8.00 0.82 31.71
N SER A 191 7.92 0.51 30.43
CA SER A 191 8.24 -0.84 29.93
C SER A 191 9.63 -0.82 29.29
N ASP A 192 10.60 -0.20 29.98
CA ASP A 192 12.01 -0.47 29.72
C ASP A 192 12.39 -1.69 30.56
N LEU A 193 12.45 -2.87 29.93
CA LEU A 193 13.07 -4.03 30.55
C LEU A 193 14.60 -3.86 30.45
N ILE A 194 15.19 -3.28 31.50
CA ILE A 194 16.64 -3.18 31.65
C ILE A 194 17.12 -4.40 32.44
N ILE A 195 17.84 -5.31 31.78
CA ILE A 195 18.55 -6.40 32.45
C ILE A 195 20.00 -5.98 32.64
N GLN A 196 20.41 -5.77 33.88
CA GLN A 196 21.81 -5.54 34.27
C GLN A 196 22.35 -6.78 34.98
N LEU A 197 23.45 -7.32 34.45
CA LEU A 197 24.19 -8.42 35.07
C LEU A 197 25.47 -7.85 35.68
N LEU A 198 25.64 -7.99 36.99
CA LEU A 198 26.88 -7.70 37.69
C LEU A 198 27.73 -8.98 37.70
N GLY A 199 28.87 -8.95 37.00
CA GLY A 199 29.87 -10.01 37.01
C GLY A 199 31.11 -9.58 37.77
N GLN A 200 31.72 -10.51 38.51
CA GLN A 200 33.04 -10.33 39.11
C GLN A 200 34.03 -11.24 38.38
N GLU A 201 35.09 -10.65 37.82
CA GLU A 201 36.17 -11.40 37.20
C GLU A 201 36.98 -12.13 38.28
N ILE A 202 36.86 -13.46 38.35
CA ILE A 202 37.70 -14.27 39.24
C ILE A 202 39.03 -14.49 38.52
N LYS A 203 40.06 -13.74 38.93
CA LYS A 203 41.44 -14.03 38.50
C LYS A 203 41.91 -15.34 39.12
N ILE A 204 41.92 -16.40 38.32
CA ILE A 204 42.57 -17.65 38.68
C ILE A 204 44.07 -17.38 38.68
N LYS A 205 44.69 -17.38 39.88
CA LYS A 205 46.15 -17.35 39.99
C LYS A 205 46.68 -18.67 39.40
N LYS A 206 47.51 -18.55 38.36
CA LYS A 206 48.34 -19.66 37.86
C LYS A 206 49.36 -20.07 38.90
#